data_AF-E7D029-F1
#
_entry.id   AF-E7D029-F1
#
_cell.length_a   1.000
_cell.length_b   1.000
_cell.length_c   1.000
_cell.angle_alpha   90.00
_cell.angle_beta   90.00
_cell.angle_gamma   90.00
#
_symmetry.space_group_name_H-M   'P 1'
#
loop_
_entity.id
_entity.type
_entity.pdbx_description
1 polymer ?
#
loop_
_entity_poly.entity_id
_entity_poly.type
_entity_poly.pdbx_seq_one_letter_code
_entity_poly.pdbx_strand_id
1 'polypeptide(L)'
;MKNKKIFTVVLLLAVSALLFTSCAFKMNTAQKAHYEAFIKVLEKDAERNPIDAQVVVEALGAVNIDALAKNLNYQVIDKKPGTDIATGTKAAELRKRFVPKKIK
;
A
#
# COMPACT_ATOMS: atom_id res chain seq x y z
N MET A 1 49.39 23.71 -13.69
CA MET A 1 48.50 23.34 -12.57
C MET A 1 47.12 23.05 -13.16
N LYS A 2 46.61 21.82 -12.94
CA LYS A 2 45.38 21.31 -13.58
C LYS A 2 44.14 21.88 -12.89
N ASN A 3 43.35 22.68 -13.59
CA ASN A 3 42.05 23.17 -13.12
C ASN A 3 41.03 22.02 -13.08
N LYS A 4 40.87 21.40 -11.92
CA LYS A 4 39.74 20.50 -11.62
C LYS A 4 38.73 21.27 -10.78
N LYS A 5 37.77 21.94 -11.42
CA LYS A 5 36.62 22.56 -10.75
C LYS A 5 35.32 22.20 -11.47
N ILE A 6 35.02 20.91 -11.56
CA ILE A 6 33.67 20.44 -11.91
C ILE A 6 33.42 19.13 -11.15
N PHE A 7 33.35 19.17 -9.82
CA PHE A 7 33.01 17.97 -9.03
C PHE A 7 32.20 18.29 -7.77
N THR A 8 31.41 19.35 -7.79
CA THR A 8 30.69 19.80 -6.58
C THR A 8 29.25 20.22 -6.83
N VAL A 9 28.57 19.65 -7.83
CA VAL A 9 27.15 19.93 -8.10
C VAL A 9 26.26 18.68 -8.09
N VAL A 10 26.82 17.46 -8.05
CA VAL A 10 26.01 16.22 -8.15
C VAL A 10 25.56 15.67 -6.77
N LEU A 11 26.04 16.21 -5.65
CA LEU A 11 25.82 15.58 -4.33
C LEU A 11 24.60 16.09 -3.53
N LEU A 12 23.84 17.08 -4.02
CA LEU A 12 22.79 17.73 -3.21
C LEU A 12 21.34 17.39 -3.57
N LEU A 13 21.09 16.43 -4.46
CA LEU A 13 19.74 16.07 -4.92
C LEU A 13 19.29 14.64 -4.56
N ALA A 14 19.98 13.97 -3.63
CA ALA A 14 19.68 12.57 -3.27
C ALA A 14 19.57 12.32 -1.75
N VAL A 15 19.28 13.33 -0.92
CA VAL A 15 19.16 13.13 0.55
C VAL A 15 17.75 13.36 1.08
N SER A 16 16.82 13.94 0.33
CA SER A 16 15.42 14.11 0.78
C SER A 16 14.56 12.84 0.69
N ALA A 17 15.04 11.76 0.06
CA ALA A 17 14.30 10.50 -0.07
C ALA A 17 14.61 9.47 1.04
N LEU A 18 15.56 9.74 1.94
CA LEU A 18 16.05 8.76 2.92
C LEU A 18 15.46 8.90 4.33
N LEU A 19 14.59 9.89 4.58
CA LEU A 19 14.08 10.18 5.93
C LEU A 19 12.66 9.69 6.23
N PHE A 20 12.03 8.93 5.32
CA PHE A 20 10.75 8.23 5.58
C PHE A 20 10.82 6.70 5.46
N THR A 21 12.01 6.10 5.42
CA THR A 21 12.18 4.64 5.51
C THR A 21 12.01 4.14 6.95
N SER A 22 10.99 4.62 7.67
CA SER A 22 10.59 4.04 8.94
C SER A 22 9.94 2.68 8.67
N CYS A 23 10.73 1.60 8.70
CA CYS A 23 10.29 0.21 8.93
C CYS A 23 8.99 -0.24 8.20
N ALA A 24 8.81 0.12 6.92
CA ALA A 24 7.67 -0.39 6.16
C ALA A 24 7.76 -1.92 6.08
N PHE A 25 6.67 -2.61 6.42
CA PHE A 25 6.59 -4.07 6.35
C PHE A 25 6.93 -4.53 4.93
N LYS A 26 8.10 -5.18 4.78
CA LYS A 26 8.54 -5.71 3.50
C LYS A 26 7.86 -7.06 3.26
N MET A 27 6.83 -7.04 2.42
CA MET A 27 6.12 -8.25 1.99
C MET A 27 7.02 -9.16 1.14
N ASN A 28 6.91 -10.47 1.33
CA ASN A 28 7.42 -11.47 0.40
C ASN A 28 6.53 -11.56 -0.86
N THR A 29 6.92 -12.39 -1.83
CA THR A 29 6.20 -12.53 -3.11
C THR A 29 4.74 -12.95 -2.94
N ALA A 30 4.46 -13.92 -2.06
CA ALA A 30 3.11 -14.43 -1.83
C ALA A 30 2.21 -13.39 -1.15
N GLN A 31 2.73 -12.72 -0.12
CA GLN A 31 2.05 -11.62 0.57
C GLN A 31 1.73 -10.47 -0.39
N LYS A 32 2.70 -10.10 -1.24
CA LYS A 32 2.50 -9.03 -2.24
C LYS A 32 1.46 -9.43 -3.28
N ALA A 33 1.50 -10.64 -3.81
CA ALA A 33 0.52 -11.12 -4.79
C ALA A 33 -0.91 -11.11 -4.21
N HIS A 34 -1.08 -11.59 -2.98
CA HIS A 34 -2.36 -11.60 -2.28
C HIS A 34 -2.89 -10.18 -2.02
N TYR A 35 -2.03 -9.29 -1.51
CA TYR A 35 -2.39 -7.89 -1.27
C TYR A 35 -2.75 -7.13 -2.56
N GLU A 36 -1.97 -7.30 -3.63
CA GLU A 36 -2.23 -6.63 -4.91
C GLU A 36 -3.53 -7.14 -5.57
N ALA A 37 -3.89 -8.42 -5.37
CA ALA A 37 -5.18 -8.94 -5.80
C ALA A 37 -6.34 -8.24 -5.09
N PHE A 38 -6.25 -8.05 -3.77
CA PHE A 38 -7.22 -7.28 -2.98
C PHE A 38 -7.35 -5.83 -3.47
N ILE A 39 -6.23 -5.13 -3.68
CA ILE A 39 -6.25 -3.75 -4.19
C ILE A 39 -6.90 -3.68 -5.58
N LYS A 40 -6.61 -4.63 -6.47
CA LYS A 40 -7.18 -4.67 -7.82
C LYS A 40 -8.69 -4.90 -7.81
N VAL A 41 -9.20 -5.74 -6.91
CA VAL A 41 -10.65 -5.95 -6.75
C VAL A 41 -11.31 -4.64 -6.31
N LEU A 42 -10.80 -3.99 -5.27
CA LEU A 42 -11.34 -2.70 -4.82
C LEU A 42 -11.28 -1.61 -5.88
N GLU A 43 -10.18 -1.51 -6.64
CA GLU A 43 -10.07 -0.54 -7.73
C GLU A 43 -11.12 -0.79 -8.82
N LYS A 44 -11.30 -2.07 -9.20
CA LYS A 44 -12.28 -2.47 -10.20
C LYS A 44 -13.72 -2.20 -9.75
N ASP A 45 -14.04 -2.53 -8.51
CA ASP A 45 -15.39 -2.32 -7.95
C ASP A 45 -15.70 -0.82 -7.86
N ALA A 46 -14.69 -0.01 -7.54
CA ALA A 46 -14.82 1.45 -7.50
C ALA A 46 -14.89 2.10 -8.88
N GLU A 47 -14.69 1.40 -10.02
CA GLU A 47 -14.62 2.05 -11.34
C GLU A 47 -15.91 2.78 -11.73
N ARG A 48 -17.06 2.22 -11.35
CA ARG A 48 -18.38 2.67 -11.85
C ARG A 48 -19.28 3.22 -10.76
N ASN A 49 -19.12 2.74 -9.53
CA ASN A 49 -19.94 3.11 -8.38
C ASN A 49 -19.05 3.27 -7.15
N PRO A 50 -19.51 4.01 -6.11
CA PRO A 50 -18.84 3.97 -4.83
C PRO A 50 -18.97 2.58 -4.20
N ILE A 51 -18.06 2.25 -3.30
CA ILE A 51 -18.12 1.05 -2.46
C ILE A 51 -18.51 1.50 -1.06
N ASP A 52 -19.68 1.06 -0.60
CA ASP A 52 -20.21 1.42 0.71
C ASP A 52 -19.29 0.93 1.86
N ALA A 53 -19.23 1.69 2.95
CA ALA A 53 -18.39 1.39 4.11
C ALA A 53 -18.59 -0.03 4.65
N GLN A 54 -19.84 -0.53 4.65
CA GLN A 54 -20.15 -1.89 5.08
C GLN A 54 -19.48 -2.94 4.17
N VAL A 55 -19.55 -2.73 2.85
CA VAL A 55 -18.89 -3.60 1.86
C VAL A 55 -17.37 -3.53 2.01
N VAL A 56 -16.81 -2.35 2.32
CA VAL A 56 -15.38 -2.20 2.62
C VAL A 56 -14.97 -3.01 3.84
N VAL A 57 -15.76 -2.98 4.92
CA VAL A 57 -15.51 -3.77 6.14
C VAL A 57 -15.55 -5.27 5.85
N GLU A 58 -16.53 -5.73 5.08
CA GLU A 58 -16.66 -7.13 4.67
C GLU A 58 -15.48 -7.58 3.80
N ALA A 59 -15.09 -6.79 2.80
CA ALA A 59 -13.94 -7.07 1.96
C ALA A 59 -12.62 -7.12 2.77
N LEU A 60 -12.46 -6.21 3.74
CA LEU A 60 -11.32 -6.19 4.65
C LEU A 60 -11.29 -7.43 5.57
N GLY A 61 -12.45 -7.85 6.08
CA GLY A 61 -12.58 -9.08 6.85
C GLY A 61 -12.20 -10.30 6.02
N ALA A 62 -12.76 -10.41 4.81
CA ALA A 62 -12.52 -11.52 3.89
C ALA A 62 -11.04 -11.66 3.53
N VAL A 63 -10.35 -10.57 3.16
CA VAL A 63 -8.92 -10.63 2.80
C VAL A 63 -8.05 -11.02 4.00
N ASN A 64 -8.39 -10.59 5.21
CA ASN A 64 -7.62 -10.93 6.41
C ASN A 64 -7.84 -12.39 6.87
N ILE A 65 -9.07 -12.90 6.75
CA ILE A 65 -9.38 -14.32 6.97
C ILE A 65 -8.64 -15.17 5.95
N ASP A 66 -8.63 -14.78 4.68
CA ASP A 66 -7.94 -15.51 3.61
C ASP A 66 -6.41 -15.51 3.80
N ALA A 67 -5.84 -14.37 4.20
CA ALA A 67 -4.42 -14.26 4.54
C ALA A 67 -4.02 -15.19 5.70
N LEU A 68 -4.90 -15.32 6.71
CA LEU A 68 -4.72 -16.25 7.82
C LEU A 68 -4.81 -17.71 7.36
N ALA A 69 -5.85 -18.07 6.58
CA ALA A 69 -6.05 -19.41 6.06
C ALA A 69 -4.88 -19.88 5.17
N LYS A 70 -4.25 -18.94 4.44
CA LYS A 70 -3.07 -19.18 3.60
C LYS A 70 -1.73 -19.13 4.36
N ASN A 71 -1.73 -18.98 5.68
CA ASN A 71 -0.52 -18.83 6.51
C ASN A 71 0.44 -17.71 6.04
N LEU A 72 -0.11 -16.60 5.53
CA LEU A 72 0.69 -15.51 4.97
C LEU A 72 1.28 -14.57 6.04
N ASN A 73 0.95 -14.74 7.33
CA ASN A 73 1.54 -14.01 8.46
C ASN A 73 1.50 -12.47 8.33
N TYR A 74 0.43 -11.95 7.72
CA TYR A 74 0.19 -10.51 7.64
C TYR A 74 -1.31 -10.22 7.64
N GLN A 75 -1.65 -8.96 7.90
CA GLN A 75 -3.01 -8.43 7.81
C GLN A 75 -2.99 -7.08 7.08
N VAL A 76 -4.11 -6.71 6.49
CA VAL A 76 -4.37 -5.40 5.91
C VAL A 76 -5.11 -4.56 6.94
N ILE A 77 -4.62 -3.35 7.19
CA ILE A 77 -5.20 -2.38 8.12
C ILE A 77 -5.83 -1.23 7.33
N ASP A 78 -7.11 -0.97 7.53
CA ASP A 78 -7.75 0.25 7.03
C ASP A 78 -7.38 1.45 7.91
N LYS A 79 -6.76 2.47 7.32
CA LYS A 79 -6.40 3.74 7.97
C LYS A 79 -7.57 4.71 8.08
N LYS A 80 -8.69 4.44 7.40
CA LYS A 80 -9.92 5.23 7.42
C LYS A 80 -11.13 4.29 7.62
N PRO A 81 -11.22 3.61 8.77
CA PRO A 81 -12.29 2.64 9.01
C PRO A 81 -13.67 3.32 8.97
N GLY A 82 -14.68 2.60 8.48
CA GLY A 82 -16.07 3.05 8.47
C GLY A 82 -16.40 4.10 7.41
N THR A 83 -15.53 4.31 6.41
CA THR A 83 -15.78 5.22 5.29
C THR A 83 -15.90 4.49 3.97
N ASP A 84 -16.73 5.02 3.07
CA ASP A 84 -16.87 4.51 1.69
C ASP A 84 -15.57 4.65 0.89
N ILE A 85 -15.50 3.98 -0.26
CA ILE A 85 -14.53 4.25 -1.33
C ILE A 85 -15.28 4.96 -2.45
N ALA A 86 -14.85 6.17 -2.81
CA ALA A 86 -15.50 6.94 -3.87
C ALA A 86 -15.32 6.30 -5.26
N THR A 87 -16.29 6.51 -6.15
CA THR A 87 -16.17 6.12 -7.56
C THR A 87 -14.88 6.68 -8.19
N GLY A 88 -14.20 5.86 -8.98
CA GLY A 88 -12.96 6.21 -9.66
C GLY A 88 -11.71 6.18 -8.79
N THR A 89 -11.81 5.81 -7.49
CA THR A 89 -10.64 5.70 -6.61
C THR A 89 -9.63 4.71 -7.20
N LYS A 90 -8.39 5.16 -7.36
CA LYS A 90 -7.31 4.38 -7.98
C LYS A 90 -6.47 3.63 -6.96
N ALA A 91 -5.77 2.60 -7.43
CA ALA A 91 -4.91 1.74 -6.60
C ALA A 91 -3.86 2.53 -5.80
N ALA A 92 -3.35 3.65 -6.31
CA ALA A 92 -2.43 4.50 -5.57
C ALA A 92 -3.03 5.06 -4.26
N GLU A 93 -4.29 5.50 -4.29
CA GLU A 93 -5.00 5.99 -3.11
C GLU A 93 -5.43 4.84 -2.19
N LEU A 94 -5.86 3.71 -2.77
CA LEU A 94 -6.17 2.50 -2.01
C LEU A 94 -4.97 2.00 -1.20
N ARG A 95 -3.76 1.99 -1.79
CA ARG A 95 -2.53 1.56 -1.08
C ARG A 95 -2.13 2.50 0.06
N LYS A 96 -2.53 3.77 0.03
CA LYS A 96 -2.34 4.70 1.15
C LYS A 96 -3.31 4.42 2.30
N ARG A 97 -4.54 4.00 1.97
CA ARG A 97 -5.60 3.69 2.93
C ARG A 97 -5.43 2.31 3.56
N PHE A 98 -5.23 1.27 2.75
CA PHE A 98 -5.18 -0.12 3.19
C PHE A 98 -3.73 -0.58 3.32
N VAL A 99 -3.19 -0.53 4.53
CA VAL A 99 -1.76 -0.72 4.78
C VAL A 99 -1.48 -2.15 5.27
N PRO A 100 -0.63 -2.93 4.58
CA PRO A 100 -0.25 -4.26 5.05
C PRO A 100 0.68 -4.18 6.27
N LYS A 101 0.46 -5.07 7.24
CA LYS A 101 1.24 -5.16 8.49
C LYS A 101 1.53 -6.63 8.81
N LYS A 102 2.77 -6.93 9.19
CA LYS A 102 3.16 -8.25 9.70
C LYS A 102 2.37 -8.59 10.96
N ILE A 103 1.86 -9.81 11.05
CA ILE A 103 1.36 -10.36 12.32
C ILE A 103 2.59 -10.85 13.11
N LYS A 104 2.71 -10.41 14.35
CA LYS A 104 3.82 -10.81 15.25
C LYS A 104 3.58 -12.21 15.78
#